data_AF-A0A7W0V4D2-F1
#
_entry.id   AF-A0A7W0V4D2-F1
#
_cell.length_a   1.000
_cell.length_b   1.000
_cell.length_c   1.000
_cell.angle_alpha   90.00
_cell.angle_beta   90.00
_cell.angle_gamma   90.00
#
_symmetry.space_group_name_H-M   'P 1'
#
loop_
_entity.id
_entity.type
_entity.pdbx_description
1 polymer ?
#
loop_
_entity_poly.entity_id
_entity_poly.type
_entity_poly.pdbx_seq_one_letter_code
_entity_poly.pdbx_strand_id
1 'polypeptide(L)'
;AHEATVHQLEESTVDVNYPGCEITAVDIGTDGRLAAITFKTTAGDERTIPADDLIVAIGFVADLGPMKTWGFELQRNQIVVDKTTMDTGIAGVYAAGDVVTYPAKFKLIVTGAAEAVTAVNHAVTYYDPKARLDAGHSTNIMEKREKAEAGASAED
;
A
#
# COMPACT_ATOMS: atom_id res chain seq x y z
N ALA A 1 -14.85 6.29 11.94
CA ALA A 1 -15.68 7.13 11.04
C ALA A 1 -15.77 8.53 11.63
N HIS A 2 -15.99 9.55 10.80
CA HIS A 2 -16.22 10.92 11.30
C HIS A 2 -17.65 11.02 11.86
N GLU A 3 -17.84 11.72 12.98
CA GLU A 3 -19.12 11.79 13.70
C GLU A 3 -20.30 12.19 12.79
N ALA A 4 -20.12 13.22 11.97
CA ALA A 4 -21.14 13.69 11.03
C ALA A 4 -21.63 12.60 10.05
N THR A 5 -20.74 11.70 9.59
CA THR A 5 -21.13 10.63 8.66
C THR A 5 -21.90 9.50 9.35
N VAL A 6 -21.67 9.29 10.65
CA VAL A 6 -22.41 8.30 11.43
C VAL A 6 -23.83 8.81 11.67
N HIS A 7 -23.99 10.08 12.04
CA HIS A 7 -25.32 10.68 12.24
C HIS A 7 -26.17 10.63 10.96
N GLN A 8 -25.58 10.91 9.79
CA GLN A 8 -26.27 10.78 8.50
C GLN A 8 -26.77 9.37 8.23
N LEU A 9 -26.04 8.34 8.67
CA LEU A 9 -26.47 6.94 8.54
C LEU A 9 -27.63 6.64 9.49
N GLU A 10 -27.56 7.12 10.73
CA GLU A 10 -28.60 6.92 11.75
C GLU A 10 -29.92 7.62 11.40
N GLU A 11 -29.87 8.77 10.73
CA GLU A 11 -31.06 9.50 10.25
C GLU A 11 -31.62 8.96 8.92
N SER A 12 -30.91 8.01 8.28
CA SER A 12 -31.30 7.47 6.99
C SER A 12 -32.40 6.41 7.11
N THR A 13 -32.89 5.93 5.97
CA THR A 13 -33.83 4.81 5.89
C THR A 13 -33.14 3.43 5.89
N VAL A 14 -31.82 3.38 6.06
CA VAL A 14 -31.06 2.13 6.06
C VAL A 14 -31.33 1.36 7.35
N ASP A 15 -31.56 0.06 7.24
CA ASP A 15 -31.66 -0.81 8.42
C ASP A 15 -30.25 -1.11 8.97
N VAL A 16 -29.90 -0.45 10.07
CA VAL A 16 -28.58 -0.55 10.70
C VAL A 16 -28.60 -1.63 11.78
N ASN A 17 -27.98 -2.77 11.48
CA ASN A 17 -27.84 -3.88 12.41
C ASN A 17 -26.49 -3.79 13.17
N TYR A 18 -26.48 -3.04 14.28
CA TYR A 18 -25.31 -2.78 15.14
C TYR A 18 -25.74 -2.71 16.62
N PRO A 19 -24.88 -3.02 17.62
CA PRO A 19 -23.51 -3.54 17.50
C PRO A 19 -23.42 -5.06 17.33
N GLY A 20 -22.23 -5.52 16.95
CA GLY A 20 -21.82 -6.92 17.09
C GLY A 20 -22.62 -7.92 16.26
N CYS A 21 -23.10 -7.51 15.07
CA CYS A 21 -23.72 -8.42 14.12
C CYS A 21 -22.67 -9.01 13.18
N GLU A 22 -22.72 -10.32 12.97
CA GLU A 22 -21.77 -11.05 12.12
C GLU A 22 -22.54 -11.93 11.13
N ILE A 23 -22.22 -11.83 9.84
CA ILE A 23 -22.79 -12.72 8.82
C ILE A 23 -22.22 -14.12 9.01
N THR A 24 -23.10 -15.11 9.22
CA THR A 24 -22.75 -16.52 9.45
C THR A 24 -23.03 -17.41 8.25
N ALA A 25 -23.95 -17.01 7.35
CA ALA A 25 -24.22 -17.76 6.13
C ALA A 25 -24.62 -16.85 4.95
N VAL A 26 -24.39 -17.36 3.74
CA VAL A 26 -24.74 -16.72 2.47
C VAL A 26 -25.48 -17.77 1.64
N ASP A 27 -26.72 -17.49 1.29
CA ASP A 27 -27.58 -18.40 0.53
C ASP A 27 -27.58 -18.02 -0.96
N ILE A 28 -27.30 -19.01 -1.80
CA ILE A 28 -27.27 -18.86 -3.26
C ILE A 28 -28.51 -19.51 -3.87
N GLY A 29 -29.25 -18.75 -4.67
CA GLY A 29 -30.42 -19.20 -5.40
C GLY A 29 -30.10 -20.21 -6.49
N THR A 30 -31.13 -20.83 -7.06
CA THR A 30 -30.99 -21.82 -8.14
C THR A 30 -30.42 -21.25 -9.43
N ASP A 31 -30.48 -19.93 -9.60
CA ASP A 31 -29.90 -19.19 -10.71
C ASP A 31 -28.42 -18.81 -10.48
N GLY A 32 -27.84 -19.22 -9.35
CA GLY A 32 -26.46 -18.94 -8.97
C GLY A 32 -26.23 -17.54 -8.41
N ARG A 33 -27.28 -16.79 -8.09
CA ARG A 33 -27.19 -15.44 -7.49
C ARG A 33 -27.39 -15.46 -5.99
N LEU A 34 -26.95 -14.40 -5.31
CA LEU A 34 -27.29 -14.21 -3.91
C LEU A 34 -28.82 -14.14 -3.77
N ALA A 35 -29.34 -14.86 -2.78
CA ALA A 35 -30.76 -14.86 -2.44
C ALA A 35 -31.01 -14.33 -1.03
N ALA A 36 -30.13 -14.66 -0.09
CA ALA A 36 -30.25 -14.21 1.30
C ALA A 36 -28.89 -14.25 2.02
N ILE A 37 -28.83 -13.54 3.15
CA ILE A 37 -27.77 -13.67 4.14
C ILE A 37 -28.37 -14.02 5.49
N THR A 38 -27.62 -14.78 6.27
CA THR A 38 -27.92 -15.01 7.69
C THR A 38 -26.84 -14.35 8.53
N PHE A 39 -27.25 -13.62 9.55
CA PHE A 39 -26.34 -13.00 10.52
C PHE A 39 -26.77 -13.29 11.95
N LYS A 40 -25.78 -13.38 12.83
CA LYS A 40 -25.97 -13.51 14.27
C LYS A 40 -25.96 -12.13 14.91
N THR A 41 -26.89 -11.89 15.82
CA THR A 41 -26.95 -10.67 16.64
C THR A 41 -26.12 -10.81 17.92
N THR A 42 -25.84 -9.70 18.59
CA THR A 42 -25.16 -9.71 19.90
C THR A 42 -25.92 -10.54 20.96
N ALA A 43 -27.25 -10.67 20.84
CA ALA A 43 -28.07 -11.49 21.74
C ALA A 43 -27.90 -13.00 21.51
N GLY A 44 -27.25 -13.40 20.41
CA GLY A 44 -27.04 -14.79 20.04
C GLY A 44 -28.04 -15.33 19.02
N ASP A 45 -29.12 -14.60 18.75
CA ASP A 45 -30.13 -14.98 17.77
C ASP A 45 -29.60 -14.85 16.35
N GLU A 46 -29.99 -15.78 15.48
CA GLU A 46 -29.73 -15.71 14.03
C GLU A 46 -30.94 -15.13 13.29
N ARG A 47 -30.67 -14.27 12.31
CA ARG A 47 -31.68 -13.68 11.43
C ARG A 47 -31.26 -13.85 9.99
N THR A 48 -32.20 -14.28 9.16
CA THR A 48 -32.03 -14.38 7.71
C THR A 48 -32.82 -13.28 7.03
N ILE A 49 -32.18 -12.54 6.13
CA ILE A 49 -32.81 -11.50 5.32
C ILE A 49 -32.56 -11.75 3.84
N PRO A 50 -33.54 -11.51 2.95
CA PRO A 50 -33.31 -11.58 1.51
C PRO A 50 -32.34 -10.49 1.07
N ALA A 51 -31.45 -10.82 0.14
CA ALA A 51 -30.47 -9.90 -0.41
C ALA A 51 -30.12 -10.30 -1.84
N ASP A 52 -30.03 -9.32 -2.73
CA ASP A 52 -29.59 -9.53 -4.12
C ASP A 52 -28.08 -9.29 -4.29
N ASP A 53 -27.50 -8.43 -3.44
CA ASP A 53 -26.09 -8.06 -3.45
C ASP A 53 -25.50 -8.03 -2.03
N LEU A 54 -24.23 -8.44 -1.89
CA LEU A 54 -23.47 -8.37 -0.63
C LEU A 54 -22.16 -7.60 -0.85
N ILE A 55 -22.04 -6.44 -0.19
CA ILE A 55 -20.83 -5.62 -0.22
C ILE A 55 -20.02 -5.86 1.05
N VAL A 56 -18.88 -6.53 0.93
CA VAL A 56 -17.97 -6.79 2.05
C VAL A 56 -16.94 -5.67 2.18
N ALA A 57 -17.22 -4.69 3.05
CA ALA A 57 -16.38 -3.51 3.27
C ALA A 57 -15.63 -3.53 4.62
N ILE A 58 -15.04 -4.68 4.99
CA ILE A 58 -14.38 -4.88 6.30
C ILE A 58 -12.90 -4.45 6.34
N GLY A 59 -12.43 -3.76 5.30
CA GLY A 59 -11.06 -3.26 5.17
C GLY A 59 -10.15 -4.19 4.35
N PHE A 60 -8.84 -4.00 4.52
CA PHE A 60 -7.81 -4.66 3.72
C PHE A 60 -6.80 -5.38 4.61
N VAL A 61 -6.27 -6.50 4.13
CA VAL A 61 -5.12 -7.20 4.73
C VAL A 61 -3.89 -6.88 3.90
N ALA A 62 -2.84 -6.35 4.53
CA ALA A 62 -1.54 -6.19 3.90
C ALA A 62 -0.80 -7.53 3.92
N ASP A 63 -0.58 -8.14 2.75
CA ASP A 63 0.23 -9.34 2.58
C ASP A 63 1.25 -9.15 1.45
N LEU A 64 2.46 -9.70 1.64
CA LEU A 64 3.48 -9.70 0.58
C LEU A 64 3.05 -10.56 -0.63
N GLY A 65 2.09 -11.47 -0.42
CA GLY A 65 1.52 -12.29 -1.47
C GLY A 65 2.59 -13.02 -2.30
N PRO A 66 2.59 -12.87 -3.64
CA PRO A 66 3.54 -13.55 -4.53
C PRO A 66 5.02 -13.25 -4.25
N MET A 67 5.35 -12.07 -3.70
CA MET A 67 6.74 -11.66 -3.49
C MET A 67 7.51 -12.58 -2.54
N LYS A 68 6.80 -13.36 -1.70
CA LYS A 68 7.41 -14.39 -0.85
C LYS A 68 8.17 -15.46 -1.63
N THR A 69 7.89 -15.61 -2.93
CA THR A 69 8.50 -16.63 -3.80
C THR A 69 9.58 -16.08 -4.71
N TRP A 70 9.86 -14.77 -4.68
CA TRP A 70 10.78 -14.11 -5.61
C TRP A 70 12.25 -14.20 -5.21
N GLY A 71 12.58 -14.97 -4.16
CA GLY A 71 13.95 -15.18 -3.69
C GLY A 71 14.47 -14.14 -2.71
N PHE A 72 13.62 -13.23 -2.21
CA PHE A 72 13.99 -12.30 -1.15
C PHE A 72 14.29 -13.01 0.17
N GLU A 73 15.31 -12.55 0.88
CA GLU A 73 15.44 -12.85 2.30
C GLU A 73 14.36 -12.09 3.08
N LEU A 74 13.53 -12.82 3.82
CA LEU A 74 12.41 -12.24 4.56
C LEU A 74 12.55 -12.44 6.06
N GLN A 75 12.26 -11.38 6.82
CA GLN A 75 12.08 -11.44 8.27
C GLN A 75 10.73 -10.83 8.63
N ARG A 76 9.82 -11.63 9.21
CA ARG A 76 8.46 -11.20 9.61
C ARG A 76 7.69 -10.47 8.49
N ASN A 77 7.68 -11.05 7.29
CA ASN A 77 7.08 -10.46 6.08
C ASN A 77 7.67 -9.09 5.68
N GLN A 78 8.97 -8.89 5.92
CA GLN A 78 9.71 -7.73 5.44
C GLN A 78 10.96 -8.18 4.70
N ILE A 79 11.31 -7.48 3.63
CA ILE A 79 12.52 -7.73 2.84
C ILE A 79 13.73 -7.25 3.62
N VAL A 80 14.67 -8.15 3.91
CA VAL A 80 15.95 -7.78 4.50
C VAL A 80 16.75 -7.02 3.46
N VAL A 81 17.30 -5.86 3.84
CA VAL A 81 18.14 -5.05 2.96
C VAL A 81 19.45 -4.66 3.65
N ASP A 82 20.47 -4.35 2.86
CA ASP A 82 21.65 -3.66 3.36
C ASP A 82 21.30 -2.22 3.75
N LYS A 83 21.57 -1.83 4.99
CA LYS A 83 21.17 -0.52 5.54
C LYS A 83 21.83 0.69 4.88
N THR A 84 22.92 0.49 4.12
CA THR A 84 23.69 1.58 3.51
C THR A 84 23.31 1.80 2.05
N THR A 85 22.91 0.74 1.36
CA THR A 85 22.64 0.73 -0.08
C THR A 85 21.18 0.47 -0.42
N MET A 86 20.40 -0.07 0.52
CA MET A 86 19.04 -0.58 0.33
C MET A 86 18.94 -1.78 -0.64
N ASP A 87 20.06 -2.47 -0.88
CA ASP A 87 20.15 -3.67 -1.71
C ASP A 87 19.46 -4.86 -1.03
N THR A 88 18.70 -5.66 -1.80
CA THR A 88 17.92 -6.80 -1.29
C THR A 88 18.68 -8.14 -1.26
N GLY A 89 19.94 -8.14 -1.70
CA GLY A 89 20.74 -9.33 -2.00
C GLY A 89 20.53 -9.88 -3.43
N ILE A 90 19.52 -9.39 -4.15
CA ILE A 90 19.28 -9.71 -5.56
C ILE A 90 19.84 -8.56 -6.42
N ALA A 91 20.74 -8.89 -7.33
CA ALA A 91 21.45 -7.91 -8.15
C ALA A 91 20.48 -7.00 -8.93
N GLY A 92 20.62 -5.69 -8.75
CA GLY A 92 19.78 -4.67 -9.39
C GLY A 92 18.41 -4.49 -8.75
N VAL A 93 18.10 -5.18 -7.65
CA VAL A 93 16.82 -5.06 -6.93
C VAL A 93 17.06 -4.43 -5.57
N TYR A 94 16.43 -3.27 -5.39
CA TYR A 94 16.49 -2.46 -4.18
C TYR A 94 15.08 -2.33 -3.60
N ALA A 95 14.98 -2.11 -2.29
CA ALA A 95 13.69 -1.90 -1.62
C ALA A 95 13.80 -0.78 -0.58
N ALA A 96 12.70 -0.07 -0.34
CA ALA A 96 12.63 1.03 0.62
C ALA A 96 11.24 1.12 1.26
N GLY A 97 11.13 1.83 2.39
CA GLY A 97 9.86 2.07 3.07
C GLY A 97 9.47 0.96 4.05
N ASP A 98 8.18 0.76 4.28
CA ASP A 98 7.69 -0.15 5.33
C ASP A 98 7.91 -1.63 5.00
N VAL A 99 8.14 -1.95 3.72
CA VAL A 99 8.41 -3.30 3.24
C VAL A 99 9.78 -3.82 3.66
N VAL A 100 10.73 -2.94 4.03
CA VAL A 100 12.10 -3.35 4.37
C VAL A 100 12.37 -3.49 5.85
N THR A 101 13.41 -4.24 6.19
CA THR A 101 13.94 -4.37 7.55
C THR A 101 15.46 -4.37 7.55
N TYR A 102 16.02 -3.73 8.57
CA TYR A 102 17.45 -3.68 8.91
C TYR A 102 17.58 -3.17 10.37
N PRO A 103 18.75 -3.31 11.02
CA PRO A 103 18.91 -2.88 12.40
C PRO A 103 18.51 -1.41 12.63
N ALA A 104 17.65 -1.17 13.63
CA ALA A 104 17.12 0.14 14.00
C ALA A 104 16.23 0.84 12.94
N LYS A 105 15.59 0.07 12.03
CA LYS A 105 14.57 0.59 11.11
C LYS A 105 13.35 1.16 11.87
N PHE A 106 13.04 2.43 11.64
CA PHE A 106 11.77 3.06 12.00
C PHE A 106 10.85 3.10 10.78
N LYS A 107 9.58 2.69 10.96
CA LYS A 107 8.55 2.72 9.91
C LYS A 107 7.83 4.06 9.90
N LEU A 108 8.41 5.02 9.18
CA LEU A 108 7.90 6.37 9.05
C LEU A 108 7.96 6.79 7.58
N ILE A 109 7.06 7.69 7.18
CA ILE A 109 7.09 8.28 5.83
C ILE A 109 8.46 8.94 5.57
N VAL A 110 9.02 9.64 6.56
CA VAL A 110 10.31 10.34 6.44
C VAL A 110 11.48 9.38 6.24
N THR A 111 11.48 8.22 6.92
CA THR A 111 12.55 7.23 6.75
C THR A 111 12.43 6.53 5.40
N GLY A 112 11.21 6.16 5.00
CA GLY A 112 10.95 5.61 3.67
C GLY A 112 11.38 6.55 2.53
N ALA A 113 11.16 7.86 2.67
CA ALA A 113 11.62 8.85 1.70
C ALA A 113 13.15 8.91 1.62
N ALA A 114 13.85 8.90 2.76
CA ALA A 114 15.32 8.89 2.79
C ALA A 114 15.89 7.59 2.18
N GLU A 115 15.28 6.44 2.50
CA GLU A 115 15.65 5.14 1.95
C GLU A 115 15.45 5.08 0.44
N ALA A 116 14.35 5.65 -0.08
CA ALA A 116 14.10 5.72 -1.51
C ALA A 116 15.19 6.51 -2.25
N VAL A 117 15.67 7.62 -1.67
CA VAL A 117 16.80 8.38 -2.22
C VAL A 117 18.06 7.52 -2.29
N THR A 118 18.38 6.78 -1.22
CA THR A 118 19.53 5.87 -1.21
C THR A 118 19.37 4.77 -2.26
N ALA A 119 18.24 4.07 -2.27
CA ALA A 119 17.96 2.97 -3.19
C ALA A 119 18.08 3.38 -4.65
N VAL A 120 17.49 4.53 -5.03
CA VAL A 120 17.53 5.01 -6.42
C VAL A 120 18.94 5.40 -6.85
N ASN A 121 19.70 6.08 -6.00
CA ASN A 121 21.08 6.45 -6.33
C ASN A 121 21.97 5.22 -6.56
N HIS A 122 21.82 4.18 -5.72
CA HIS A 122 22.51 2.91 -5.93
C HIS A 122 22.04 2.18 -7.20
N ALA A 123 20.72 2.14 -7.44
CA ALA A 123 20.16 1.54 -8.66
C ALA A 123 20.67 2.23 -9.94
N VAL A 124 20.83 3.56 -9.94
CA VAL A 124 21.41 4.30 -11.07
C VAL A 124 22.85 3.88 -11.31
N THR A 125 23.67 3.77 -10.27
CA THR A 125 25.07 3.32 -10.44
C THR A 125 25.19 1.85 -10.85
N TYR A 126 24.22 1.01 -10.49
CA TYR A 126 24.13 -0.36 -10.97
C TYR A 126 23.83 -0.42 -12.48
N TYR A 127 22.89 0.42 -12.94
CA TYR A 127 22.52 0.51 -14.36
C TYR A 127 23.59 1.20 -15.22
N ASP A 128 24.12 2.34 -14.76
CA ASP A 128 25.20 3.07 -15.39
C ASP A 128 26.40 3.21 -14.41
N PRO A 129 27.41 2.33 -14.51
CA PRO A 129 28.59 2.37 -13.65
C PRO A 129 29.43 3.66 -13.75
N LYS A 130 29.19 4.51 -14.76
CA LYS A 130 29.86 5.80 -14.90
C LYS A 130 29.10 6.93 -14.21
N ALA A 131 27.86 6.71 -13.81
CA ALA A 131 27.07 7.68 -13.07
C ALA A 131 27.69 7.93 -11.69
N ARG A 132 27.53 9.15 -11.19
CA ARG A 132 27.88 9.48 -9.80
C ARG A 132 26.82 8.90 -8.88
N LEU A 133 27.25 8.43 -7.70
CA LEU A 133 26.34 7.97 -6.66
C LEU A 133 25.51 9.14 -6.09
N ASP A 134 26.05 10.36 -6.02
CA ASP A 134 25.26 11.53 -5.68
C ASP A 134 24.73 12.20 -6.94
N ALA A 135 23.41 12.40 -7.01
CA ALA A 135 22.82 13.20 -8.08
C ALA A 135 23.21 14.70 -7.98
N GLY A 136 23.66 15.15 -6.81
CA GLY A 136 23.93 16.55 -6.49
C GLY A 136 22.70 17.30 -5.95
N HIS A 137 22.88 18.57 -5.57
CA HIS A 137 21.78 19.40 -5.06
C HIS A 137 20.77 19.73 -6.16
N SER A 138 19.50 19.42 -5.91
CA SER A 138 18.41 19.63 -6.87
C SER A 138 18.33 21.07 -7.39
N THR A 139 18.56 22.07 -6.54
CA THR A 139 18.58 23.50 -6.95
C THR A 139 19.55 23.76 -8.09
N ASN A 140 20.79 23.26 -7.98
CA ASN A 140 21.83 23.47 -9.01
C ASN A 140 21.48 22.74 -10.31
N ILE A 141 20.87 21.56 -10.20
CA ILE A 141 20.46 20.76 -11.37
C ILE A 141 19.32 21.44 -12.11
N MET A 142 18.33 21.94 -11.39
CA MET A 142 17.17 22.65 -11.94
C MET A 142 17.60 23.95 -12.62
N GLU A 143 18.42 24.77 -11.96
CA GLU A 143 18.95 26.00 -12.58
C GLU A 143 19.72 25.72 -13.87
N LYS A 144 20.50 24.64 -13.91
CA LYS A 144 21.25 24.26 -15.12
C LYS A 144 20.32 23.79 -16.23
N ARG A 145 19.24 23.07 -15.90
CA ARG A 145 18.21 22.65 -16.87
C ARG A 145 17.46 23.84 -17.44
N GLU A 146 16.97 24.73 -16.58
CA GLU A 146 16.24 25.93 -17.00
C GLU A 146 17.10 26.82 -17.92
N LYS A 147 18.39 27.00 -17.61
CA LYS A 147 19.32 27.74 -18.48
C LYS A 147 19.55 27.05 -19.83
N ALA A 148 19.61 25.72 -19.86
CA ALA A 148 19.76 24.96 -21.11
C ALA A 148 18.50 25.05 -21.98
N GLU A 149 17.31 24.99 -21.38
CA GLU A 149 16.03 25.12 -22.07
C GLU A 149 15.80 26.55 -22.61
N ALA A 150 16.17 27.58 -21.84
CA ALA A 150 16.08 28.97 -22.28
C ALA A 150 17.11 29.34 -23.36
N GLY A 151 18.27 28.68 -23.37
CA GLY A 151 19.26 28.84 -24.44
C GLY A 151 18.81 28.20 -25.75
N ALA A 152 18.18 27.02 -25.67
CA ALA A 152 17.67 26.32 -26.85
C ALA A 152 16.48 27.03 -27.52
N SER A 153 15.66 27.77 -26.78
CA SER A 153 14.52 28.53 -27.33
C SER A 153 14.90 29.91 -27.89
N ALA A 154 16.13 30.38 -27.67
CA ALA A 154 16.63 31.65 -28.21
C ALA A 154 17.38 31.49 -29.54
N GLU A 155 17.62 30.25 -29.99
CA GLU A 155 18.31 29.92 -31.24
C GLU A 155 17.35 29.48 -32.38
N ASP A 156 16.03 29.41 -32.12
CA ASP A 156 14.94 29.23 -33.10
C ASP A 156 14.23 30.57 -33.39
#